data_AF-A0A0S7ZDX6-F1
#
_entry.id   AF-A0A0S7ZDX6-F1
#
_cell.length_a   1.000
_cell.length_b   1.000
_cell.length_c   1.000
_cell.angle_alpha   90.00
_cell.angle_beta   90.00
_cell.angle_gamma   90.00
#
_symmetry.space_group_name_H-M   'P 1'
#
loop_
_entity.id
_entity.type
_entity.pdbx_description
1 polymer ?
#
loop_
_entity_poly.entity_id
_entity_poly.type
_entity_poly.pdbx_seq_one_letter_code
_entity_poly.pdbx_strand_id
1 'polypeptide(L)' 'MEREVIEVKVTTRAKERSVSVDKQGVYRIKTPLPPDKGRANRDIVDILARYLKIPKSRLTIIRGRTTNRKIIKKIAQ' A
#
# COMPACT_ATOMS: atom_id res chain seq x y z
N MET A 1 7.17 14.27 14.53
CA MET A 1 6.35 13.84 13.37
C MET A 1 7.29 13.44 12.26
N GLU A 2 7.52 12.13 12.12
CA GLU A 2 8.38 11.63 11.07
C GLU A 2 7.55 11.33 9.82
N ARG A 3 8.05 11.78 8.66
CA ARG A 3 7.39 11.58 7.37
C ARG A 3 8.27 10.66 6.55
N GLU A 4 7.83 9.42 6.42
CA GLU A 4 8.54 8.43 5.62
C GLU A 4 7.75 8.12 4.34
N VAL A 5 8.50 7.94 3.26
CA VAL A 5 7.96 7.59 1.96
C VAL A 5 8.28 6.13 1.71
N ILE A 6 7.24 5.32 1.56
CA ILE A 6 7.38 3.89 1.26
C ILE A 6 6.95 3.63 -0.18
N GLU A 7 7.73 2.78 -0.84
CA GLU A 7 7.40 2.29 -2.16
C GLU A 7 6.58 1.01 -2.07
N VAL A 8 5.48 0.96 -2.80
CA VAL A 8 4.51 -0.13 -2.76
C VAL A 8 4.24 -0.65 -4.16
N LYS A 9 4.58 -1.92 -4.40
CA LYS A 9 4.29 -2.63 -5.64
C LYS A 9 3.05 -3.50 -5.44
N VAL A 10 2.03 -3.23 -6.24
CA VAL A 10 0.72 -3.86 -6.15
C VAL A 10 0.56 -4.90 -7.23
N THR A 11 0.10 -6.08 -6.85
CA THR A 11 -0.36 -7.12 -7.76
C THR A 11 -1.85 -7.31 -7.55
N THR A 12 -2.65 -6.80 -8.48
CA THR A 12 -4.11 -7.00 -8.51
C THR A 12 -4.46 -8.36 -9.10
N ARG A 13 -5.67 -8.87 -8.85
CA ARG A 13 -6.13 -10.20 -9.30
C ARG A 13 -5.26 -11.34 -8.76
N ALA A 14 -4.69 -11.16 -7.57
CA ALA A 14 -3.97 -12.23 -6.88
C ALA A 14 -4.97 -13.26 -6.33
N LYS A 15 -4.53 -14.52 -6.13
CA LYS A 15 -5.35 -15.54 -5.46
C LYS A 15 -5.64 -15.18 -3.99
N GLU A 16 -4.73 -14.48 -3.33
CA GLU A 16 -4.79 -14.22 -1.89
C GLU A 16 -4.32 -12.79 -1.56
N ARG A 17 -4.74 -12.31 -0.38
CA ARG A 17 -4.23 -11.06 0.20
C ARG A 17 -2.93 -11.33 0.93
N SER A 18 -1.84 -10.70 0.50
CA SER A 18 -0.56 -10.80 1.21
C SER A 18 0.24 -9.50 1.11
N VAL A 19 1.07 -9.26 2.13
CA VAL A 19 2.03 -8.15 2.19
C VAL A 19 3.41 -8.71 2.54
N SER A 20 4.42 -8.30 1.79
CA SER A 20 5.82 -8.61 2.07
C SER A 20 6.70 -7.40 1.80
N VAL A 21 7.89 -7.36 2.39
CA VAL A 21 8.89 -6.31 2.16
C VAL A 21 10.08 -6.96 1.49
N ASP A 22 10.52 -6.36 0.38
CA ASP A 22 11.72 -6.83 -0.33
C ASP A 22 13.00 -6.40 0.40
N LYS A 23 14.15 -6.98 0.04
CA LYS A 23 15.46 -6.62 0.61
C LYS A 23 15.83 -5.14 0.41
N GLN A 24 15.20 -4.47 -0.56
CA GLN A 24 15.35 -3.05 -0.86
C GLN A 24 14.37 -2.14 -0.11
N GLY A 25 13.54 -2.68 0.80
CA GLY A 25 12.54 -1.91 1.55
C GLY A 25 11.25 -1.61 0.77
N VAL A 26 11.05 -2.25 -0.39
CA VAL A 26 9.84 -2.09 -1.21
C VAL A 26 8.74 -3.04 -0.74
N TYR A 27 7.56 -2.51 -0.43
CA TYR A 27 6.40 -3.28 0.00
C TYR A 27 5.70 -3.90 -1.20
N ARG A 28 5.58 -5.22 -1.23
CA ARG A 28 4.80 -5.95 -2.23
C ARG A 28 3.46 -6.35 -1.65
N ILE A 29 2.39 -5.84 -2.23
CA ILE A 29 1.02 -6.13 -1.81
C ILE A 29 0.31 -6.87 -2.92
N LYS A 30 -0.18 -8.05 -2.61
CA LYS A 30 -1.06 -8.83 -3.47
C LYS A 30 -2.49 -8.63 -2.98
N THR A 31 -3.38 -8.24 -3.89
CA THR A 31 -4.80 -8.11 -3.61
C THR A 31 -5.60 -8.85 -4.68
N PRO A 32 -6.63 -9.64 -4.29
CA PRO A 32 -7.56 -10.21 -5.24
C PRO A 32 -8.45 -9.15 -5.88
N LEU A 33 -8.57 -7.97 -5.26
CA LEU A 33 -9.46 -6.92 -5.75
C LEU A 33 -8.93 -6.27 -7.03
N PRO A 34 -9.84 -5.94 -7.97
CA PRO A 34 -9.46 -5.20 -9.17
C PRO A 34 -9.06 -3.75 -8.81
N PRO A 35 -8.24 -3.10 -9.66
CA PRO A 35 -7.94 -1.67 -9.53
C PRO A 35 -9.14 -0.75 -9.82
N ASP A 36 -10.30 -1.34 -10.13
CA ASP A 36 -11.54 -0.66 -10.49
C ASP A 36 -12.08 0.24 -9.37
N LYS A 37 -12.39 1.51 -9.70
CA LYS A 37 -12.96 2.54 -8.80
C LYS A 37 -12.25 2.69 -7.44
N GLY A 38 -10.92 2.53 -7.42
CA GLY A 38 -10.13 2.63 -6.19
C GLY A 38 -10.36 1.48 -5.19
N ARG A 39 -10.92 0.36 -5.69
CA ARG A 39 -11.01 -0.99 -5.07
C ARG A 39 -9.72 -1.35 -4.32
N ALA A 40 -8.71 -1.59 -5.14
CA ALA A 40 -7.37 -1.94 -4.70
C ALA A 40 -6.74 -0.89 -3.78
N ASN A 41 -6.94 0.41 -4.04
CA ASN A 41 -6.32 1.47 -3.20
C ASN A 41 -6.79 1.40 -1.75
N ARG A 42 -8.08 1.16 -1.52
CA ARG A 42 -8.65 1.00 -0.17
C ARG A 42 -8.09 -0.23 0.54
N ASP A 43 -8.01 -1.35 -0.18
CA ASP A 43 -7.48 -2.63 0.33
C ASP A 43 -6.00 -2.53 0.70
N ILE A 44 -5.19 -1.86 -0.15
CA ILE A 44 -3.78 -1.58 0.10
C ILE A 44 -3.60 -0.78 1.39
N VAL A 45 -4.38 0.29 1.56
CA VAL A 45 -4.31 1.12 2.76
C VAL A 45 -4.73 0.33 3.99
N ASP A 46 -5.73 -0.55 3.90
CA ASP A 46 -6.13 -1.43 5.01
C ASP A 46 -5.04 -2.43 5.39
N ILE A 47 -4.43 -3.09 4.40
CA ILE A 47 -3.33 -4.04 4.60
C ILE A 47 -2.14 -3.34 5.24
N LEU A 48 -1.73 -2.18 4.73
CA LEU A 48 -0.61 -1.42 5.28
C LEU A 48 -0.89 -0.87 6.66
N ALA A 49 -2.10 -0.37 6.92
CA ALA A 49 -2.50 0.13 8.23
C ALA A 49 -2.39 -0.97 9.30
N ARG A 50 -2.85 -2.19 8.98
CA ARG A 50 -2.74 -3.35 9.88
C ARG A 50 -1.29 -3.79 10.07
N TYR A 51 -0.50 -3.86 8.98
CA TYR A 51 0.89 -4.30 9.02
C TYR A 51 1.78 -3.33 9.82
N LEU A 52 1.63 -2.03 9.58
CA LEU A 52 2.42 -0.98 10.23
C LEU A 52 1.82 -0.51 11.56
N LYS A 53 0.64 -1.02 11.95
CA LYS A 53 -0.15 -0.59 13.11
C LYS A 53 -0.38 0.94 13.16
N ILE A 54 -0.57 1.56 12.01
CA ILE A 54 -0.88 3.00 11.90
C ILE A 54 -2.28 3.22 11.34
N PRO A 55 -2.98 4.28 11.76
CA PRO A 55 -4.31 4.58 11.25
C PRO A 55 -4.26 4.94 9.76
N LYS A 56 -5.31 4.53 9.03
CA LYS A 56 -5.46 4.77 7.58
C LYS A 56 -5.36 6.25 7.21
N SER A 57 -5.77 7.15 8.10
CA SER A 57 -5.66 8.61 7.93
C SER A 57 -4.22 9.11 7.82
N ARG A 58 -3.25 8.37 8.37
CA ARG A 58 -1.82 8.67 8.30
C ARG A 58 -1.14 8.06 7.08
N LEU A 59 -1.86 7.31 6.26
CA LEU A 59 -1.39 6.73 5.00
C LEU A 59 -1.96 7.51 3.82
N THR A 60 -1.09 8.15 3.04
CA THR A 60 -1.50 8.94 1.86
C THR A 60 -0.78 8.44 0.61
N ILE A 61 -1.54 8.07 -0.42
CA ILE A 61 -0.98 7.73 -1.73
C ILE A 61 -0.60 9.04 -2.44
N ILE A 62 0.70 9.29 -2.56
CA ILE A 62 1.23 10.50 -3.20
C ILE A 62 1.47 10.32 -4.69
N ARG A 63 1.76 9.08 -5.16
CA ARG A 63 2.00 8.80 -6.58
C ARG A 63 1.56 7.39 -6.96
N GLY A 64 1.25 7.19 -8.24
CA GLY A 64 0.95 5.86 -8.80
C GLY A 64 -0.49 5.38 -8.59
N ARG A 65 -1.47 6.30 -8.51
CA ARG A 65 -2.89 5.94 -8.36
C ARG A 65 -3.38 5.03 -9.50
N THR A 66 -2.88 5.22 -10.72
CA THR A 66 -3.22 4.48 -11.94
C THR A 66 -2.25 3.34 -12.26
N THR A 67 -1.09 3.28 -11.60
CA THR A 67 -0.05 2.27 -11.85
C THR A 67 -0.01 1.20 -10.75
N ASN A 68 0.63 0.07 -11.06
CA ASN A 68 0.92 -0.99 -10.09
C ASN A 68 2.00 -0.57 -9.07
N ARG A 69 2.88 0.37 -9.43
CA ARG A 69 3.87 0.96 -8.52
C ARG A 69 3.29 2.22 -7.90
N LYS A 70 3.11 2.21 -6.59
CA LYS A 70 2.53 3.28 -5.77
C LYS A 70 3.57 3.81 -4.80
N ILE A 71 3.54 5.12 -4.57
CA ILE A 71 4.34 5.74 -3.52
C ILE A 71 3.36 6.20 -2.45
N ILE A 72 3.58 5.73 -1.22
CA ILE A 72 2.72 6.01 -0.09
C ILE A 72 3.55 6.74 0.96
N LYS A 73 3.03 7.87 1.42
CA LYS A 73 3.58 8.62 2.54
C LYS A 73 2.91 8.13 3.81
N LYS A 74 3.70 7.70 4.79
CA LYS A 74 3.22 7.43 6.15
C LYS A 74 3.67 8.55 7.08
N ILE A 75 2.79 8.93 8.00
CA ILE A 75 3.10 9.87 9.08
C ILE A 75 3.14 9.04 10.36
N ALA A 76 4.31 8.93 10.98
CA ALA A 76 4.45 8.36 12.33
C ALA A 76 4.55 9.49 13.35
N GLN A 77 3.91 9.31 14.51
CA GLN A 77 3.94 10.26 15.63
C GLN A 77 4.80 9.69 16.73
#